data_AF-A0A166RQD3-F1
#
_entry.id   AF-A0A166RQD3-F1
#
_cell.length_a   1.000
_cell.length_b   1.000
_cell.length_c   1.000
_cell.angle_alpha   90.00
_cell.angle_beta   90.00
_cell.angle_gamma   90.00
#
_symmetry.space_group_name_H-M   'P 1'
#
loop_
_entity.id
_entity.type
_entity.pdbx_description
1 polymer ?
#
loop_
_entity_poly.entity_id
_entity_poly.type
_entity_poly.pdbx_seq_one_letter_code
_entity_poly.pdbx_strand_id
1 'polypeptide(L)'
;SSTGTQPQLIAGAIAAFSQTSEIMDRQCQQVPAARTIPAIAMVGIAPVFYKIPVTQELLLALNFGMYPETPTVIQRFFPPVQNRTDYLESGMRPL
;
A
#
# COMPACT_ATOMS: atom_id res chain seq x y z
N SER A 1 0.75 -20.53 0.42
CA SER A 1 2.06 -19.90 0.19
C SER A 1 1.86 -18.38 0.14
N SER A 2 2.18 -17.64 1.21
CA SER A 2 1.82 -16.22 1.41
C SER A 2 2.86 -15.22 0.86
N THR A 3 3.86 -15.68 0.12
CA THR A 3 5.02 -14.88 -0.31
C THR A 3 4.72 -13.88 -1.44
N GLY A 4 3.56 -14.01 -2.10
CA GLY A 4 3.11 -13.13 -3.18
C GLY A 4 1.93 -12.24 -2.77
N THR A 5 2.00 -11.54 -1.64
CA THR A 5 0.96 -10.56 -1.26
C THR A 5 1.47 -9.13 -1.30
N GLN A 6 2.67 -8.85 -0.78
CA GLN A 6 3.15 -7.48 -0.63
C GLN A 6 3.32 -6.74 -1.97
N PRO A 7 3.98 -7.31 -3.01
CA PRO A 7 4.09 -6.62 -4.30
C PRO A 7 2.74 -6.31 -4.93
N GLN A 8 1.81 -7.28 -4.96
CA GLN A 8 0.48 -7.04 -5.53
C GLN A 8 -0.42 -6.16 -4.64
N LEU A 9 -0.19 -6.11 -3.33
CA LEU A 9 -0.83 -5.12 -2.44
C LEU A 9 -0.40 -3.70 -2.81
N ILE A 10 0.90 -3.49 -3.04
CA ILE A 10 1.45 -2.20 -3.45
C ILE A 10 0.94 -1.83 -4.85
N ALA A 11 0.98 -2.77 -5.79
CA ALA A 11 0.43 -2.56 -7.13
C ALA A 11 -1.06 -2.20 -7.09
N GLY A 12 -1.84 -2.85 -6.23
CA GLY A 12 -3.26 -2.54 -6.04
C GLY A 12 -3.49 -1.12 -5.53
N ALA A 13 -2.68 -0.65 -4.59
CA ALA A 13 -2.73 0.74 -4.12
C ALA A 13 -2.39 1.73 -5.26
N ILE A 14 -1.33 1.46 -6.01
CA ILE A 14 -0.96 2.29 -7.18
C ILE A 14 -2.09 2.34 -8.20
N ALA A 15 -2.68 1.19 -8.54
CA ALA A 15 -3.79 1.09 -9.48
C ALA A 15 -5.03 1.85 -9.00
N ALA A 16 -5.38 1.75 -7.70
CA ALA A 16 -6.49 2.49 -7.13
C ALA A 16 -6.29 4.01 -7.22
N PHE A 17 -5.07 4.49 -6.98
CA PHE A 17 -4.74 5.91 -7.17
C PHE A 17 -4.81 6.32 -8.63
N SER A 18 -4.28 5.53 -9.56
CA SER A 18 -4.33 5.78 -11.01
C SER A 18 -5.77 5.90 -11.49
N GLN A 19 -6.62 4.91 -11.16
CA GLN A 19 -8.02 4.90 -11.58
C GLN A 19 -8.79 6.10 -11.00
N THR A 20 -8.57 6.42 -9.73
CA THR A 20 -9.23 7.59 -9.11
C THR A 20 -8.76 8.88 -9.76
N SER A 21 -7.47 9.00 -10.07
CA SER A 21 -6.89 10.17 -10.73
C SER A 21 -7.48 10.38 -12.12
N GLU A 22 -7.60 9.31 -12.91
CA GLU A 22 -8.23 9.37 -14.23
C GLU A 22 -9.70 9.79 -14.17
N ILE A 23 -10.46 9.28 -13.20
CA ILE A 23 -11.87 9.66 -13.01
C ILE A 23 -11.98 11.15 -12.65
N MET A 24 -11.15 11.63 -11.72
CA MET A 24 -11.13 13.03 -11.30
C MET A 24 -10.74 13.96 -12.46
N ASP A 25 -9.73 13.60 -13.24
CA ASP A 25 -9.30 14.36 -14.41
C ASP A 25 -10.42 14.48 -15.46
N ARG A 26 -11.10 13.38 -15.78
CA ARG A 26 -12.28 13.38 -16.67
C ARG A 26 -13.45 14.21 -16.15
N GLN A 27 -13.52 14.43 -14.84
CA GLN A 27 -14.53 15.25 -14.17
C GLN A 27 -14.08 16.71 -13.97
N CYS A 28 -12.95 17.12 -14.55
CA CYS A 28 -12.33 18.44 -14.35
C CYS A 28 -12.09 18.77 -12.87
N GLN A 29 -11.84 17.75 -12.04
CA GLN A 29 -11.48 17.90 -10.64
C GLN A 29 -9.96 17.91 -10.47
N GLN A 30 -9.49 18.66 -9.47
CA GLN A 30 -8.08 18.69 -9.15
C GLN A 30 -7.63 17.35 -8.58
N VAL A 31 -6.80 16.62 -9.33
CA VAL A 31 -6.15 15.40 -8.84
C VAL A 31 -5.12 15.77 -7.77
N PRO A 32 -5.15 15.15 -6.57
CA PRO A 32 -4.17 15.42 -5.54
C PRO A 32 -2.77 14.97 -5.97
N ALA A 33 -1.73 15.73 -5.61
CA ALA A 33 -0.34 15.38 -5.91
C ALA A 33 0.11 14.08 -5.22
N ALA A 34 -0.49 13.74 -4.09
CA ALA A 34 -0.22 12.53 -3.34
C ALA A 34 -1.45 12.05 -2.56
N ARG A 35 -1.54 10.75 -2.31
CA ARG A 35 -2.53 10.13 -1.43
C ARG A 35 -1.94 8.93 -0.71
N THR A 36 -2.20 8.81 0.59
CA THR A 36 -1.87 7.59 1.33
C THR A 36 -3.03 6.61 1.23
N ILE A 37 -2.75 5.41 0.72
CA ILE A 37 -3.73 4.32 0.61
C ILE A 37 -3.46 3.32 1.75
N PRO A 38 -4.43 3.11 2.66
CA PRO A 38 -4.33 2.07 3.66
C PRO A 38 -4.54 0.70 3.00
N ALA A 39 -3.77 -0.30 3.44
CA ALA A 39 -3.90 -1.66 2.94
C ALA A 39 -3.67 -2.69 4.04
N ILE A 40 -4.22 -3.90 3.84
CA ILE A 40 -4.11 -5.02 4.78
C ILE A 40 -3.73 -6.26 3.98
N ALA A 41 -2.76 -7.03 4.49
CA ALA A 41 -2.43 -8.35 3.96
C ALA A 41 -2.37 -9.38 5.07
N MET A 42 -2.82 -10.60 4.78
CA MET A 42 -2.65 -11.74 5.66
C MET A 42 -1.24 -12.32 5.50
N VAL A 43 -0.47 -12.35 6.58
CA VAL A 43 0.80 -13.07 6.67
C VAL A 43 0.59 -14.25 7.60
N GLY A 44 0.50 -15.45 7.05
CA GLY A 44 -0.01 -16.61 7.79
C GLY A 44 -1.49 -16.38 8.12
N ILE A 45 -1.83 -16.42 9.41
CA ILE A 45 -3.18 -16.12 9.93
C ILE A 45 -3.30 -14.72 10.55
N ALA A 46 -2.25 -13.90 10.43
CA ALA A 46 -2.17 -12.62 11.09
C ALA A 46 -2.33 -11.45 10.10
N PRO A 47 -3.21 -10.47 10.38
CA PRO A 47 -3.28 -9.27 9.56
C PRO A 47 -2.07 -8.36 9.75
N VAL A 48 -1.53 -7.85 8.65
CA VAL A 48 -0.47 -6.84 8.64
C VAL A 48 -0.99 -5.62 7.91
N PHE A 49 -0.81 -4.45 8.50
CA PHE A 49 -1.35 -3.19 8.00
C PHE A 49 -0.26 -2.36 7.33
N TYR A 50 -0.63 -1.63 6.28
CA TYR A 50 0.28 -0.81 5.50
C TYR A 50 -0.29 0.59 5.28
N LYS A 51 0.59 1.59 5.30
CA LYS A 51 0.34 2.91 4.71
C LYS A 51 1.21 3.03 3.47
N ILE A 52 0.55 3.14 2.32
CA ILE A 52 1.21 3.18 1.02
C ILE A 52 1.03 4.60 0.47
N PRO A 53 2.03 5.49 0.60
CA PRO A 53 1.98 6.80 -0.06
C PRO A 53 2.14 6.59 -1.56
N VAL A 54 1.16 7.04 -2.35
CA VAL A 54 1.21 7.06 -3.81
C VAL A 54 1.21 8.52 -4.26
N THR A 55 2.16 8.88 -5.13
CA THR A 55 2.31 10.25 -5.65
C THR A 55 2.08 10.28 -7.15
N GLN A 56 1.73 11.44 -7.70
CA GLN A 56 1.70 11.64 -9.16
C GLN A 56 3.07 11.44 -9.79
N GLU A 57 4.15 11.88 -9.12
CA GLU A 57 5.54 11.63 -9.55
C GLU A 57 5.81 10.12 -9.73
N LEU A 58 5.38 9.30 -8.76
CA LEU A 58 5.50 7.85 -8.86
C LEU A 58 4.72 7.30 -10.07
N LEU A 59 3.49 7.76 -10.30
CA LEU A 59 2.72 7.34 -11.47
C LEU A 59 3.39 7.74 -12.79
N LEU A 60 3.91 8.97 -12.86
CA LEU A 60 4.61 9.46 -14.04
C LEU A 60 5.87 8.63 -14.30
N ALA A 61 6.70 8.39 -13.29
CA ALA A 61 7.89 7.56 -13.40
C ALA A 61 7.54 6.16 -13.92
N LEU A 62 6.51 5.52 -13.36
CA LEU A 62 6.05 4.20 -13.81
C LEU A 62 5.52 4.22 -15.24
N ASN A 63 4.74 5.23 -15.63
CA ASN A 63 4.18 5.36 -16.98
C ASN A 63 5.27 5.52 -18.05
N PHE A 64 6.36 6.21 -17.73
CA PHE A 64 7.50 6.39 -18.63
C PHE A 64 8.58 5.31 -18.48
N GLY A 65 8.38 4.31 -17.62
CA GLY A 65 9.39 3.27 -17.36
C GLY A 65 10.67 3.79 -16.71
N MET A 66 10.58 4.91 -16.00
CA MET A 66 11.68 5.54 -15.28
C MET A 66 11.71 5.11 -13.81
N TYR A 67 12.90 5.17 -13.22
CA TYR A 67 13.02 5.07 -11.76
C TYR A 67 12.59 6.40 -11.13
N PRO A 68 11.71 6.40 -10.11
CA PRO A 68 11.28 7.63 -9.45
C PRO A 68 12.45 8.28 -8.70
N GLU A 69 12.58 9.61 -8.79
CA GLU A 69 13.63 10.35 -8.08
C GLU A 69 13.42 10.28 -6.56
N THR A 70 12.16 10.37 -6.13
CA THR A 70 11.80 10.24 -4.73
C THR A 70 11.47 8.78 -4.38
N PRO A 71 12.20 8.14 -3.44
CA PRO A 71 11.89 6.78 -3.02
C PRO A 71 10.55 6.75 -2.27
N THR A 72 9.71 5.77 -2.62
CA THR A 72 8.44 5.56 -1.94
C THR A 72 8.64 4.74 -0.67
N VAL A 73 8.49 5.36 0.50
CA VAL A 73 8.63 4.69 1.80
C VAL A 73 7.28 4.18 2.30
N ILE A 74 7.12 2.85 2.29
CA ILE A 74 5.90 2.19 2.78
C ILE A 74 6.05 1.86 4.25
N GLN A 75 5.07 2.28 5.06
CA GLN A 75 5.07 1.98 6.48
C GLN A 75 4.27 0.69 6.73
N ARG A 76 4.87 -0.24 7.47
CA ARG A 76 4.27 -1.52 7.86
C ARG A 76 3.99 -1.52 9.37
N PHE A 77 2.77 -1.89 9.74
CA PHE A 77 2.29 -1.87 11.11
C PHE A 77 1.79 -3.26 11.55
N PHE A 78 1.99 -3.53 12.83
CA PHE A 78 1.48 -4.69 13.53
C PHE A 78 0.60 -4.18 14.69
N PRO A 79 -0.44 -4.92 15.09
CA PRO A 79 -1.15 -4.63 16.32
C PRO A 79 -0.20 -4.59 17.54
N PRO A 80 -0.56 -3.89 18.63
CA PRO A 80 0.23 -3.83 19.84
C PRO A 80 0.19 -5.20 20.56
N VAL A 81 1.09 -6.09 20.16
CA VAL A 81 1.24 -7.45 20.70
C VAL A 81 2.60 -7.62 21.36
N GLN A 82 2.67 -8.45 22.41
CA GLN A 82 3.88 -8.65 23.19
C GLN A 82 5.04 -9.27 22.37
N ASN A 83 4.72 -10.18 21.44
CA ASN A 83 5.68 -10.82 20.57
C ASN A 83 5.16 -10.88 19.13
N ARG A 84 5.92 -10.29 18.19
CA ARG A 84 5.57 -10.24 16.76
C ARG A 84 5.72 -11.58 16.06
N THR A 85 6.68 -12.41 16.48
CA THR A 85 6.89 -13.74 15.90
C THR A 85 5.69 -14.62 16.24
N ASP A 86 5.33 -14.67 17.52
CA ASP A 86 4.16 -15.43 17.99
C ASP A 86 2.87 -14.91 17.35
N TYR A 87 2.78 -13.60 17.10
CA TYR A 87 1.64 -13.00 16.41
C TYR A 87 1.46 -13.52 14.99
N LEU A 88 2.53 -13.66 14.22
CA LEU A 88 2.46 -14.18 12.85
C LEU A 88 2.01 -15.65 12.81
N GLU A 89 2.31 -16.42 13.86
CA GLU A 89 1.93 -17.83 13.98
C GLU A 89 0.53 -18.02 14.59
N SER A 90 0.18 -17.22 15.59
CA SER A 90 -1.04 -17.39 16.40
C SER A 90 -2.18 -16.44 16.02
N GLY A 91 -1.92 -15.42 15.19
CA GLY A 91 -2.90 -14.41 14.83
C GLY A 91 -3.27 -13.48 15.99
N MET A 92 -4.45 -12.86 15.90
CA MET A 92 -4.97 -12.00 16.95
C MET A 92 -5.45 -12.84 18.14
N ARG A 93 -4.90 -12.57 19.33
CA ARG A 93 -5.43 -13.11 20.59
C ARG A 93 -6.39 -12.08 21.20
N PRO A 94 -7.52 -12.51 21.80
CA PRO A 94 -8.42 -11.62 22.53
C PRO A 94 -7.65 -10.88 23.63
N LEU A 95 -8.07 -9.64 23.89
CA LEU A 95 -7.57 -8.82 25.01
C LEU A 95 -8.01 -9.41 26.35
#